data_AF-A0A935GL66-F1
#
_entry.id   AF-A0A935GL66-F1
#
_cell.length_a   1.000
_cell.length_b   1.000
_cell.length_c   1.000
_cell.angle_alpha   90.00
_cell.angle_beta   90.00
_cell.angle_gamma   90.00
#
_symmetry.space_group_name_H-M   'P 1'
#
loop_
_entity.id
_entity.type
_entity.pdbx_description
1 polymer ?
#
loop_
_entity_poly.entity_id
_entity_poly.type
_entity_poly.pdbx_seq_one_letter_code
_entity_poly.pdbx_strand_id
1 'polypeptide(L)'
;MLGRMGAEPLAFVVHVGDFKAGSDSPCTDALYDRARARLDASRHALVLTPGDNDWTDCRRDSSGGMDPLERLARLREVFFADAWSLGRSRLPLARQEACAEREGVACRCPGLPENRLWTRSGVVFVTVHVVGSNDNRGFDAANDAEQRCRASANREWLERALRLAEGGDRRGLAIFTQANPWIASRDKVYEGFVAQVAAGAKRLAKPVLFVHGETHSHRIDRPFRDGLGNPVENAVRVEVFGSPVVGWVRVMVDPGDAQLFRFEPQPEPPARD
;
A
#
# COMPACT_ATOMS: atom_id res chain seq x y z
N MET A 1 8.77 -13.76 -11.52
CA MET A 1 8.90 -12.90 -10.32
C MET A 1 9.10 -13.61 -8.99
N LEU A 2 8.08 -14.24 -8.38
CA LEU A 2 8.21 -14.83 -7.02
C LEU A 2 9.36 -15.83 -6.87
N GLY A 3 9.63 -16.65 -7.90
CA GLY A 3 10.78 -17.55 -7.93
C GLY A 3 12.13 -16.81 -7.87
N ARG A 4 12.29 -15.72 -8.64
CA ARG A 4 13.50 -14.87 -8.64
C ARG A 4 13.68 -14.19 -7.29
N MET A 5 12.63 -13.58 -6.74
CA MET A 5 12.65 -13.00 -5.39
C MET A 5 12.99 -14.05 -4.32
N GLY A 6 12.50 -15.28 -4.47
CA GLY A 6 12.77 -16.38 -3.56
C GLY A 6 14.22 -16.91 -3.57
N ALA A 7 15.01 -16.57 -4.60
CA ALA A 7 16.44 -16.87 -4.66
C ALA A 7 17.30 -15.77 -4.00
N GLU A 8 16.72 -14.59 -3.78
CA GLU A 8 17.39 -13.47 -3.13
C GLU A 8 17.23 -13.53 -1.59
N PRO A 9 18.20 -13.05 -0.81
CA PRO A 9 18.14 -13.03 0.65
C PRO A 9 17.29 -11.86 1.14
N LEU A 10 15.99 -11.86 0.84
CA LEU A 10 15.06 -10.78 1.20
C LEU A 10 14.56 -10.94 2.63
N ALA A 11 14.46 -9.82 3.35
CA ALA A 11 13.89 -9.76 4.68
C ALA A 11 12.37 -10.06 4.68
N PHE A 12 11.67 -9.53 3.69
CA PHE A 12 10.25 -9.71 3.38
C PHE A 12 9.97 -9.08 2.00
N VAL A 13 8.77 -9.28 1.47
CA VAL A 13 8.24 -8.70 0.23
C VAL A 13 7.00 -7.87 0.57
N VAL A 14 6.80 -6.74 -0.11
CA VAL A 14 5.55 -5.96 -0.04
C VAL A 14 4.93 -5.90 -1.43
N HIS A 15 3.67 -6.32 -1.57
CA HIS A 15 2.87 -6.20 -2.79
C HIS A 15 1.93 -5.00 -2.66
N VAL A 16 2.09 -4.01 -3.53
CA VAL A 16 1.33 -2.74 -3.48
C VAL A 16 0.08 -2.78 -4.34
N GLY A 17 -0.76 -3.78 -4.11
CA GLY A 17 -2.05 -3.94 -4.77
C GLY A 17 -1.99 -4.51 -6.18
N ASP A 18 -3.17 -4.68 -6.77
CA ASP A 18 -3.40 -5.15 -8.13
C ASP A 18 -2.86 -6.56 -8.39
N PHE A 19 -3.29 -7.51 -7.57
CA PHE A 19 -2.99 -8.93 -7.80
C PHE A 19 -3.73 -9.47 -9.05
N LYS A 20 -4.73 -8.76 -9.57
CA LYS A 20 -5.42 -9.08 -10.83
C LYS A 20 -5.37 -7.92 -11.83
N ALA A 21 -5.67 -8.21 -13.09
CA ALA A 21 -5.84 -7.19 -14.13
C ALA A 21 -7.13 -6.37 -13.91
N GLY A 22 -7.13 -5.11 -14.34
CA GLY A 22 -8.28 -4.20 -14.21
C GLY A 22 -9.42 -4.39 -15.22
N SER A 23 -9.18 -5.18 -16.26
CA SER A 23 -10.18 -5.62 -17.24
C SER A 23 -10.01 -7.10 -17.56
N ASP A 24 -11.07 -7.69 -18.11
CA ASP A 24 -11.09 -9.07 -18.61
C ASP A 24 -10.62 -10.11 -17.57
N SER A 25 -10.89 -9.80 -16.30
CA SER A 25 -10.49 -10.59 -15.14
C SER A 25 -11.60 -10.58 -14.10
N PRO A 26 -12.61 -11.47 -14.25
CA PRO A 26 -13.77 -11.48 -13.37
C PRO A 26 -13.41 -11.75 -11.90
N CYS A 27 -13.95 -10.93 -11.00
CA CYS A 27 -13.72 -11.01 -9.54
C CYS A 27 -14.44 -12.18 -8.86
N THR A 28 -14.29 -13.38 -9.41
CA THR A 28 -14.85 -14.62 -8.85
C THR A 28 -14.10 -15.03 -7.58
N ASP A 29 -14.75 -15.76 -6.67
CA ASP A 29 -14.09 -16.28 -5.46
C ASP A 29 -12.89 -17.18 -5.82
N ALA A 30 -13.03 -17.97 -6.89
CA ALA A 30 -11.94 -18.78 -7.41
C ALA A 30 -10.72 -17.95 -7.86
N LEU A 31 -10.91 -16.70 -8.33
CA LEU A 31 -9.80 -15.79 -8.62
C LEU A 31 -9.06 -15.41 -7.34
N TYR A 32 -9.80 -15.09 -6.27
CA TYR A 32 -9.21 -14.70 -4.98
C TYR A 32 -8.45 -15.87 -4.36
N ASP A 33 -9.02 -17.08 -4.41
CA ASP A 33 -8.36 -18.29 -3.92
C ASP A 33 -7.08 -18.60 -4.69
N ARG A 34 -7.09 -18.45 -6.03
CA ARG A 34 -5.88 -18.60 -6.86
C ARG A 34 -4.84 -17.53 -6.54
N ALA A 35 -5.26 -16.27 -6.39
CA ALA A 35 -4.37 -15.18 -6.02
C ALA A 35 -3.73 -15.43 -4.65
N ARG A 36 -4.53 -15.89 -3.67
CA ARG A 36 -4.06 -16.30 -2.33
C ARG A 36 -3.03 -17.42 -2.43
N ALA A 37 -3.32 -18.50 -3.14
CA ALA A 37 -2.38 -19.60 -3.33
C ALA A 37 -1.06 -19.13 -3.98
N ARG A 38 -1.14 -18.22 -4.96
CA ARG A 38 0.05 -17.64 -5.61
C ARG A 38 0.88 -16.80 -4.65
N LEU A 39 0.26 -15.92 -3.85
CA LEU A 39 0.97 -15.08 -2.89
C LEU A 39 1.57 -15.91 -1.74
N ASP A 40 0.86 -16.94 -1.27
CA ASP A 40 1.38 -17.87 -0.27
C ASP A 40 2.54 -18.75 -0.78
N ALA A 41 2.70 -18.88 -2.10
CA ALA A 41 3.85 -19.55 -2.68
C ALA A 41 5.17 -18.77 -2.52
N SER A 42 5.13 -17.50 -2.12
CA SER A 42 6.32 -16.72 -1.78
C SER A 42 7.15 -17.44 -0.71
N ARG A 43 8.47 -17.58 -0.95
CA ARG A 43 9.39 -18.16 0.06
C ARG A 43 9.55 -17.23 1.27
N HIS A 44 9.48 -15.92 1.03
CA HIS A 44 9.59 -14.88 2.04
C HIS A 44 8.22 -14.46 2.56
N ALA A 45 8.20 -13.84 3.74
CA ALA A 45 7.02 -13.13 4.23
C ALA A 45 6.56 -12.10 3.20
N LEU A 46 5.28 -12.10 2.86
CA LEU A 46 4.69 -11.21 1.88
C LEU A 46 3.57 -10.40 2.52
N VAL A 47 3.77 -9.08 2.61
CA VAL A 47 2.75 -8.14 3.07
C VAL A 47 2.00 -7.60 1.86
N LEU A 48 0.68 -7.63 1.91
CA LEU A 48 -0.19 -7.10 0.85
C LEU A 48 -0.87 -5.81 1.34
N THR A 49 -0.89 -4.78 0.51
CA THR A 49 -1.95 -3.74 0.56
C THR A 49 -2.82 -3.88 -0.68
N PRO A 50 -4.14 -3.65 -0.62
CA PRO A 50 -5.02 -3.78 -1.78
C PRO A 50 -4.82 -2.65 -2.80
N GLY A 51 -5.15 -2.94 -4.05
CA GLY A 51 -5.35 -2.00 -5.14
C GLY A 51 -6.80 -1.89 -5.57
N ASP A 52 -7.08 -0.99 -6.52
CA ASP A 52 -8.41 -0.77 -7.07
C ASP A 52 -8.86 -1.96 -7.94
N ASN A 53 -7.92 -2.59 -8.66
CA ASN A 53 -8.19 -3.84 -9.37
C ASN A 53 -8.63 -4.94 -8.42
N ASP A 54 -8.25 -4.92 -7.14
CA ASP A 54 -8.51 -6.03 -6.24
C ASP A 54 -9.96 -6.07 -5.71
N TRP A 55 -10.73 -4.98 -5.85
CA TRP A 55 -12.13 -4.93 -5.38
C TRP A 55 -12.98 -3.81 -5.98
N THR A 56 -12.48 -2.58 -6.17
CA THR A 56 -13.31 -1.46 -6.65
C THR A 56 -13.69 -1.61 -8.12
N ASP A 57 -12.76 -2.08 -8.94
CA ASP A 57 -12.95 -2.30 -10.37
C ASP A 57 -13.80 -3.53 -10.69
N CYS A 58 -14.11 -4.35 -9.70
CA CYS A 58 -15.00 -5.49 -9.86
C CYS A 58 -16.41 -5.10 -10.35
N ARG A 59 -16.80 -3.83 -10.13
CA ARG A 59 -18.03 -3.23 -10.68
C ARG A 59 -18.08 -3.21 -12.21
N ARG A 60 -16.93 -3.25 -12.89
CA ARG A 60 -16.87 -3.20 -14.36
C ARG A 60 -17.46 -4.49 -14.91
N ASP A 61 -18.20 -4.39 -16.01
CA ASP A 61 -18.76 -5.57 -16.70
C ASP A 61 -17.68 -6.58 -17.10
N SER A 62 -16.53 -6.08 -17.58
CA SER A 62 -15.36 -6.91 -17.94
C SER A 62 -14.67 -7.57 -16.72
N SER A 63 -15.00 -7.13 -15.51
CA SER A 63 -14.57 -7.73 -14.23
C SER A 63 -15.71 -8.47 -13.52
N GLY A 64 -16.82 -8.73 -14.21
CA GLY A 64 -17.95 -9.53 -13.73
C GLY A 64 -19.11 -8.74 -13.14
N GLY A 65 -19.06 -7.40 -13.12
CA GLY A 65 -20.16 -6.56 -12.64
C GLY A 65 -20.53 -6.79 -11.17
N MET A 66 -19.55 -7.17 -10.34
CA MET A 66 -19.75 -7.52 -8.93
C MET A 66 -19.83 -6.27 -8.05
N ASP A 67 -20.54 -6.34 -6.92
CA ASP A 67 -20.57 -5.26 -5.92
C ASP A 67 -19.20 -5.11 -5.24
N PRO A 68 -18.53 -3.95 -5.35
CA PRO A 68 -17.24 -3.70 -4.72
C PRO A 68 -17.22 -3.88 -3.21
N LEU A 69 -18.28 -3.51 -2.48
CA LEU A 69 -18.27 -3.60 -1.02
C LEU A 69 -18.32 -5.07 -0.56
N GLU A 70 -19.05 -5.89 -1.31
CA GLU A 70 -19.08 -7.33 -1.11
C GLU A 70 -17.73 -7.97 -1.49
N ARG A 71 -17.11 -7.53 -2.60
CA ARG A 71 -15.75 -7.97 -2.98
C ARG A 71 -14.67 -7.54 -1.99
N LEU A 72 -14.81 -6.37 -1.36
CA LEU A 72 -13.94 -5.92 -0.28
C LEU A 72 -14.08 -6.82 0.96
N ALA A 73 -15.30 -7.24 1.30
CA ALA A 73 -15.51 -8.22 2.38
C ALA A 73 -14.80 -9.55 2.06
N ARG A 74 -14.98 -10.07 0.83
CA ARG A 74 -14.29 -11.29 0.38
C ARG A 74 -12.76 -11.14 0.41
N LEU A 75 -12.23 -10.00 -0.01
CA LEU A 75 -10.80 -9.68 0.07
C LEU A 75 -10.27 -9.79 1.52
N ARG A 76 -11.02 -9.23 2.48
CA ARG A 76 -10.64 -9.28 3.91
C ARG A 76 -10.63 -10.70 4.45
N GLU A 77 -11.63 -11.51 4.11
CA GLU A 77 -11.69 -12.91 4.50
C GLU A 77 -10.51 -13.71 3.95
N VAL A 78 -10.16 -13.51 2.69
CA VAL A 78 -9.14 -14.31 2.01
C VAL A 78 -7.73 -13.89 2.40
N PHE A 79 -7.45 -12.59 2.53
CA PHE A 79 -6.08 -12.09 2.66
C PHE A 79 -5.74 -11.51 4.04
N PHE A 80 -6.75 -11.16 4.85
CA PHE A 80 -6.56 -10.39 6.08
C PHE A 80 -7.26 -10.98 7.31
N ALA A 81 -7.54 -12.29 7.29
CA ALA A 81 -8.23 -13.01 8.36
C ALA A 81 -7.50 -12.99 9.73
N ASP A 82 -6.18 -12.86 9.74
CA ASP A 82 -5.37 -12.89 10.95
C ASP A 82 -4.34 -11.75 11.02
N ALA A 83 -3.48 -11.78 12.04
CA ALA A 83 -2.44 -10.78 12.31
C ALA A 83 -1.09 -11.07 11.61
N TRP A 84 -1.05 -11.89 10.56
CA TRP A 84 0.21 -12.35 9.96
C TRP A 84 0.29 -12.03 8.45
N SER A 85 1.52 -11.85 7.96
CA SER A 85 1.79 -11.71 6.52
C SER A 85 1.51 -13.00 5.75
N LEU A 86 1.23 -12.91 4.45
CA LEU A 86 1.18 -14.05 3.52
C LEU A 86 2.57 -14.66 3.30
N GLY A 87 2.61 -15.73 2.50
CA GLY A 87 3.85 -16.43 2.14
C GLY A 87 4.16 -17.61 3.08
N ARG A 88 5.14 -18.43 2.68
CA ARG A 88 5.59 -19.61 3.44
C ARG A 88 6.25 -19.24 4.76
N SER A 89 6.97 -18.11 4.78
CA SER A 89 7.47 -17.50 6.00
C SER A 89 6.44 -16.48 6.49
N ARG A 90 6.11 -16.50 7.79
CA ARG A 90 5.11 -15.59 8.36
C ARG A 90 5.79 -14.49 9.19
N LEU A 91 5.34 -13.25 9.02
CA LEU A 91 5.76 -12.08 9.80
C LEU A 91 4.54 -11.59 10.61
N PRO A 92 4.66 -11.38 11.93
CA PRO A 92 3.57 -10.80 12.71
C PRO A 92 3.41 -9.31 12.37
N LEU A 93 2.17 -8.89 12.18
CA LEU A 93 1.78 -7.54 11.76
C LEU A 93 0.74 -6.99 12.74
N ALA A 94 1.00 -5.81 13.29
CA ALA A 94 -0.06 -5.07 13.97
C ALA A 94 -1.13 -4.67 12.93
N ARG A 95 -2.40 -4.82 13.30
CA ARG A 95 -3.55 -4.45 12.45
C ARG A 95 -4.29 -3.25 13.04
N GLN A 96 -4.99 -2.50 12.21
CA GLN A 96 -5.92 -1.49 12.70
C GLN A 96 -7.21 -2.15 13.18
N GLU A 97 -7.35 -2.38 14.48
CA GLU A 97 -8.54 -3.03 15.06
C GLU A 97 -9.73 -2.08 15.22
N ALA A 98 -9.46 -0.81 15.54
CA ALA A 98 -10.45 0.25 15.62
C ALA A 98 -9.81 1.55 15.15
N CYS A 99 -10.61 2.44 14.56
CA CYS A 99 -10.19 3.81 14.40
C CYS A 99 -10.16 4.49 15.77
N ALA A 100 -9.03 5.09 16.15
CA ALA A 100 -8.94 5.81 17.42
C ALA A 100 -9.68 7.15 17.33
N GLU A 101 -10.44 7.49 18.36
CA GLU A 101 -11.00 8.82 18.51
C GLU A 101 -9.87 9.84 18.73
N ARG A 102 -9.95 10.99 18.05
CA ARG A 102 -9.24 12.20 18.50
C ARG A 102 -10.23 13.03 19.31
N GLU A 103 -9.76 13.72 20.34
CA GLU A 103 -10.56 14.59 21.20
C GLU A 103 -11.61 15.38 20.39
N GLY A 104 -12.89 15.08 20.61
CA GLY A 104 -14.03 15.75 19.98
C GLY A 104 -14.47 15.23 18.60
N VAL A 105 -13.78 14.27 17.97
CA VAL A 105 -14.15 13.69 16.68
C VAL A 105 -14.26 12.16 16.78
N ALA A 106 -15.49 11.67 16.91
CA ALA A 106 -15.77 10.24 16.93
C ALA A 106 -15.42 9.60 15.56
N CYS A 107 -14.38 8.77 15.51
CA CYS A 107 -14.10 7.95 14.35
C CYS A 107 -14.88 6.63 14.46
N ARG A 108 -16.09 6.60 13.90
CA ARG A 108 -17.00 5.42 13.97
C ARG A 108 -16.71 4.35 12.91
N CYS A 109 -15.52 4.37 12.32
CA CYS A 109 -15.17 3.44 11.26
C CYS A 109 -14.73 2.10 11.83
N PRO A 110 -15.13 0.98 11.19
CA PRO A 110 -14.57 -0.31 11.55
C PRO A 110 -13.05 -0.28 11.36
N GLY A 111 -12.34 -1.12 12.10
CA GLY A 111 -10.92 -1.37 11.85
C GLY A 111 -10.70 -1.78 10.40
N LEU A 112 -9.61 -1.30 9.80
CA LEU A 112 -9.20 -1.69 8.45
C LEU A 112 -8.14 -2.78 8.57
N PRO A 113 -8.50 -4.08 8.40
CA PRO A 113 -7.54 -5.16 8.54
C PRO A 113 -6.48 -5.13 7.43
N GLU A 114 -6.59 -4.30 6.40
CA GLU A 114 -5.58 -4.10 5.36
C GLU A 114 -4.46 -3.12 5.77
N ASN A 115 -4.75 -2.30 6.78
CA ASN A 115 -3.79 -1.41 7.40
C ASN A 115 -2.92 -2.20 8.39
N ARG A 116 -1.65 -2.39 8.02
CA ARG A 116 -0.67 -3.21 8.73
C ARG A 116 0.54 -2.39 9.12
N LEU A 117 1.12 -2.70 10.27
CA LEU A 117 2.29 -2.02 10.80
C LEU A 117 3.26 -3.03 11.40
N TRP A 118 4.54 -2.86 11.11
CA TRP A 118 5.62 -3.65 11.71
C TRP A 118 6.89 -2.80 11.85
N THR A 119 7.87 -3.32 12.55
CA THR A 119 9.17 -2.67 12.72
C THR A 119 10.28 -3.66 12.45
N ARG A 120 11.32 -3.23 11.77
CA ARG A 120 12.54 -4.02 11.57
C ARG A 120 13.74 -3.09 11.41
N SER A 121 14.85 -3.42 12.06
CA SER A 121 16.11 -2.65 11.96
C SER A 121 15.93 -1.14 12.24
N GLY A 122 15.08 -0.80 13.21
CA GLY A 122 14.77 0.59 13.57
C GLY A 122 13.86 1.34 12.59
N VAL A 123 13.40 0.71 11.50
CA VAL A 123 12.46 1.32 10.55
C VAL A 123 11.03 0.88 10.87
N VAL A 124 10.12 1.85 10.91
CA VAL A 124 8.67 1.59 10.96
C VAL A 124 8.18 1.38 9.53
N PHE A 125 7.41 0.33 9.31
CA PHE A 125 6.78 0.05 8.02
C PHE A 125 5.27 0.05 8.19
N VAL A 126 4.55 0.65 7.25
CA VAL A 126 3.09 0.79 7.32
C VAL A 126 2.44 0.63 5.95
N THR A 127 1.42 -0.22 5.84
CA THR A 127 0.47 -0.17 4.72
C THR A 127 -0.67 0.78 5.06
N VAL A 128 -1.08 1.57 4.07
CA VAL A 128 -2.25 2.45 4.15
C VAL A 128 -3.14 2.11 2.96
N HIS A 129 -4.37 1.69 3.24
CA HIS A 129 -5.31 1.23 2.22
C HIS A 129 -5.91 2.44 1.47
N VAL A 130 -5.15 3.02 0.53
CA VAL A 130 -5.62 4.02 -0.44
C VAL A 130 -5.43 3.44 -1.84
N VAL A 131 -6.50 3.43 -2.63
CA VAL A 131 -6.54 2.78 -3.95
C VAL A 131 -6.75 3.78 -5.07
N GLY A 132 -6.37 3.40 -6.28
CA GLY A 132 -6.59 4.13 -7.52
C GLY A 132 -8.07 4.35 -7.84
N SER A 133 -8.35 4.82 -9.05
CA SER A 133 -9.73 5.03 -9.52
C SER A 133 -10.59 5.91 -8.57
N ASN A 134 -10.03 7.05 -8.17
CA ASN A 134 -10.66 8.05 -7.29
C ASN A 134 -10.96 7.54 -5.86
N ASP A 135 -10.15 6.60 -5.35
CA ASP A 135 -10.27 6.03 -4.01
C ASP A 135 -11.66 5.41 -3.72
N ASN A 136 -12.36 4.90 -4.74
CA ASN A 136 -13.76 4.42 -4.67
C ASN A 136 -14.84 5.51 -4.48
N ARG A 137 -14.49 6.80 -4.59
CA ARG A 137 -15.45 7.92 -4.45
C ARG A 137 -16.17 8.22 -5.76
N GLY A 138 -17.47 8.50 -5.68
CA GLY A 138 -18.28 9.12 -6.73
C GLY A 138 -19.15 8.16 -7.54
N PHE A 139 -19.31 6.92 -7.07
CA PHE A 139 -20.14 5.91 -7.72
C PHE A 139 -21.56 5.85 -7.17
N ASP A 140 -21.70 5.72 -5.85
CA ASP A 140 -22.98 5.71 -5.13
C ASP A 140 -22.77 6.06 -3.66
N ALA A 141 -23.88 6.26 -2.92
CA ALA A 141 -23.84 6.68 -1.53
C ALA A 141 -23.14 5.69 -0.59
N ALA A 142 -23.18 4.38 -0.88
CA ALA A 142 -22.60 3.35 -0.03
C ALA A 142 -21.07 3.31 -0.19
N ASN A 143 -20.59 3.32 -1.44
CA ASN A 143 -19.16 3.42 -1.77
C ASN A 143 -18.57 4.75 -1.28
N ASP A 144 -19.31 5.85 -1.39
CA ASP A 144 -18.90 7.13 -0.86
C ASP A 144 -18.79 7.13 0.68
N ALA A 145 -19.69 6.42 1.37
CA ALA A 145 -19.63 6.27 2.82
C ALA A 145 -18.44 5.41 3.25
N GLU A 146 -18.18 4.30 2.54
CA GLU A 146 -16.99 3.48 2.74
C GLU A 146 -15.72 4.31 2.60
N GLN A 147 -15.57 5.06 1.49
CA GLN A 147 -14.39 5.85 1.21
C GLN A 147 -14.14 6.90 2.29
N ARG A 148 -15.18 7.66 2.67
CA ARG A 148 -15.07 8.68 3.74
C ARG A 148 -14.60 8.04 5.05
N CYS A 149 -15.13 6.85 5.36
CA CYS A 149 -14.75 6.14 6.57
C CYS A 149 -13.29 5.68 6.52
N ARG A 150 -12.92 5.00 5.42
CA ARG A 150 -11.56 4.49 5.21
C ARG A 150 -10.53 5.61 5.19
N ALA A 151 -10.80 6.73 4.53
CA ALA A 151 -9.94 7.91 4.55
C ALA A 151 -9.75 8.46 5.98
N SER A 152 -10.79 8.45 6.82
CA SER A 152 -10.66 8.85 8.23
C SER A 152 -9.80 7.89 9.04
N ALA A 153 -10.03 6.59 8.89
CA ALA A 153 -9.23 5.57 9.57
C ALA A 153 -7.77 5.56 9.10
N ASN A 154 -7.51 5.79 7.81
CA ASN A 154 -6.17 5.91 7.25
C ASN A 154 -5.40 7.10 7.82
N ARG A 155 -6.06 8.25 8.05
CA ARG A 155 -5.42 9.42 8.66
C ARG A 155 -4.89 9.09 10.06
N GLU A 156 -5.70 8.47 10.90
CA GLU A 156 -5.30 8.09 12.26
C GLU A 156 -4.24 6.98 12.26
N TRP A 157 -4.31 6.05 11.30
CA TRP A 157 -3.32 4.99 11.14
C TRP A 157 -1.95 5.53 10.74
N LEU A 158 -1.89 6.42 9.75
CA LEU A 158 -0.65 7.06 9.32
C LEU A 158 -0.05 7.90 10.45
N GLU A 159 -0.88 8.64 11.18
CA GLU A 159 -0.43 9.43 12.32
C GLU A 159 0.13 8.53 13.44
N ARG A 160 -0.47 7.35 13.70
CA ARG A 160 0.11 6.34 14.61
C ARG A 160 1.49 5.89 14.15
N ALA A 161 1.67 5.62 12.85
CA ALA A 161 2.97 5.20 12.31
C ALA A 161 4.03 6.31 12.43
N LEU A 162 3.65 7.57 12.16
CA LEU A 162 4.52 8.74 12.34
C LEU A 162 4.98 8.90 13.79
N ARG A 163 4.05 8.86 14.76
CA ARG A 163 4.41 8.92 16.20
C ARG A 163 5.32 7.79 16.64
N LEU A 164 5.12 6.58 16.12
CA LEU A 164 6.03 5.46 16.38
C LEU A 164 7.42 5.73 15.81
N ALA A 165 7.51 6.31 14.61
CA ALA A 165 8.77 6.65 13.97
C ALA A 165 9.51 7.82 14.65
N GLU A 166 8.82 8.68 15.41
CA GLU A 166 9.44 9.78 16.18
C GLU A 166 10.35 9.24 17.30
N GLY A 167 10.11 8.03 17.82
CA GLY A 167 10.92 7.40 18.87
C GLY A 167 12.44 7.42 18.60
N GLY A 168 13.25 7.69 19.63
CA GLY A 168 14.69 7.93 19.48
C GLY A 168 15.50 6.73 18.94
N ASP A 169 14.99 5.51 19.13
CA ASP A 169 15.54 4.26 18.58
C ASP A 169 15.19 4.05 17.10
N ARG A 170 14.27 4.85 16.54
CA ARG A 170 13.79 4.71 15.16
C ARG A 170 14.61 5.53 14.18
N ARG A 171 14.86 4.92 13.03
CA ARG A 171 15.72 5.40 11.95
C ARG A 171 14.94 6.01 10.79
N GLY A 172 13.69 5.61 10.59
CA GLY A 172 12.87 6.13 9.50
C GLY A 172 11.50 5.44 9.41
N LEU A 173 10.75 5.81 8.38
CA LEU A 173 9.41 5.31 8.09
C LEU A 173 9.29 4.90 6.61
N ALA A 174 8.66 3.76 6.33
CA ALA A 174 8.30 3.34 4.99
C ALA A 174 6.76 3.16 4.89
N ILE A 175 6.14 3.87 3.96
CA ILE A 175 4.70 3.94 3.72
C ILE A 175 4.41 3.25 2.40
N PHE A 176 3.45 2.33 2.39
CA PHE A 176 3.04 1.57 1.21
C PHE A 176 1.55 1.75 0.95
N THR A 177 1.20 2.09 -0.28
CA THR A 177 -0.18 2.24 -0.75
C THR A 177 -0.25 1.82 -2.22
N GLN A 178 -1.42 1.52 -2.77
CA GLN A 178 -1.50 1.25 -4.22
C GLN A 178 -1.59 2.54 -5.03
N ALA A 179 -2.48 3.46 -4.64
CA ALA A 179 -2.79 4.67 -5.41
C ALA A 179 -1.55 5.53 -5.76
N ASN A 180 -1.58 6.18 -6.92
CA ASN A 180 -0.73 7.34 -7.21
C ASN A 180 -1.47 8.62 -6.81
N PRO A 181 -1.20 9.23 -5.64
CA PRO A 181 -2.00 10.34 -5.15
C PRO A 181 -1.68 11.70 -5.82
N TRP A 182 -0.76 11.74 -6.79
CA TRP A 182 -0.47 12.94 -7.59
C TRP A 182 -1.30 13.06 -8.87
N ILE A 183 -2.13 12.05 -9.18
CA ILE A 183 -3.05 12.15 -10.31
C ILE A 183 -4.28 12.98 -9.93
N ALA A 184 -4.92 13.58 -10.93
CA ALA A 184 -6.17 14.29 -10.74
C ALA A 184 -7.25 13.35 -10.20
N SER A 185 -8.01 13.83 -9.21
CA SER A 185 -9.12 13.11 -8.60
C SER A 185 -10.33 14.02 -8.44
N ARG A 186 -11.54 13.46 -8.55
CA ARG A 186 -12.78 14.16 -8.21
C ARG A 186 -12.79 14.42 -6.71
N ASP A 187 -13.33 15.56 -6.29
CA ASP A 187 -13.36 16.00 -4.89
C ASP A 187 -11.99 16.02 -4.20
N LYS A 188 -10.88 15.94 -4.96
CA LYS A 188 -9.51 16.01 -4.45
C LYS A 188 -9.22 14.98 -3.34
N VAL A 189 -9.74 13.76 -3.47
CA VAL A 189 -9.69 12.73 -2.40
C VAL A 189 -8.27 12.43 -1.89
N TYR A 190 -7.24 12.62 -2.73
CA TYR A 190 -5.86 12.36 -2.36
C TYR A 190 -5.12 13.54 -1.69
N GLU A 191 -5.60 14.78 -1.84
CA GLU A 191 -4.84 15.98 -1.40
C GLU A 191 -4.52 15.93 0.10
N GLY A 192 -5.51 15.57 0.92
CA GLY A 192 -5.33 15.45 2.36
C GLY A 192 -4.31 14.38 2.76
N PHE A 193 -4.26 13.27 2.03
CA PHE A 193 -3.30 12.19 2.29
C PHE A 193 -1.87 12.61 1.95
N VAL A 194 -1.63 13.20 0.77
CA VAL A 194 -0.30 13.71 0.38
C VAL A 194 0.16 14.81 1.34
N ALA A 195 -0.73 15.72 1.72
CA ALA A 195 -0.42 16.77 2.68
C ALA A 195 -0.01 16.18 4.05
N GLN A 196 -0.70 15.14 4.53
CA GLN A 196 -0.36 14.46 5.78
C GLN A 196 1.00 13.75 5.70
N VAL A 197 1.28 13.03 4.60
CA VAL A 197 2.59 12.39 4.40
C VAL A 197 3.71 13.44 4.36
N ALA A 198 3.53 14.53 3.62
CA ALA A 198 4.53 15.60 3.51
C ALA A 198 4.77 16.30 4.86
N ALA A 199 3.70 16.69 5.56
CA ALA A 199 3.80 17.33 6.88
C ALA A 199 4.42 16.39 7.92
N GLY A 200 4.01 15.13 7.92
CA GLY A 200 4.57 14.08 8.77
C GLY A 200 6.06 13.84 8.51
N ALA A 201 6.47 13.78 7.24
CA ALA A 201 7.88 13.65 6.89
C ALA A 201 8.70 14.84 7.37
N LYS A 202 8.26 16.08 7.08
CA LYS A 202 8.94 17.30 7.55
C LYS A 202 9.07 17.33 9.08
N ARG A 203 8.01 16.95 9.81
CA ARG A 203 8.00 16.86 11.27
C ARG A 203 8.94 15.79 11.81
N LEU A 204 8.97 14.62 11.17
CA LEU A 204 9.74 13.48 11.61
C LEU A 204 11.26 13.74 11.52
N ALA A 205 11.70 14.54 10.55
CA ALA A 205 13.11 14.87 10.30
C ALA A 205 14.05 13.64 10.19
N LYS A 206 13.50 12.49 9.82
CA LYS A 206 14.21 11.24 9.52
C LYS A 206 13.85 10.75 8.11
N PRO A 207 14.64 9.87 7.48
CA PRO A 207 14.31 9.33 6.17
C PRO A 207 12.91 8.71 6.10
N VAL A 208 12.13 9.13 5.12
CA VAL A 208 10.79 8.61 4.79
C VAL A 208 10.79 8.03 3.39
N LEU A 209 10.30 6.81 3.25
CA LEU A 209 10.09 6.15 1.96
C LEU A 209 8.58 6.06 1.70
N PHE A 210 8.12 6.58 0.57
CA PHE A 210 6.75 6.43 0.09
C PHE A 210 6.75 5.53 -1.17
N VAL A 211 6.15 4.35 -1.08
CA VAL A 211 6.10 3.37 -2.17
C VAL A 211 4.67 3.19 -2.66
N HIS A 212 4.45 3.25 -3.96
CA HIS A 212 3.14 3.03 -4.56
C HIS A 212 3.18 2.39 -5.95
N GLY A 213 2.00 2.10 -6.52
CA GLY A 213 1.79 1.57 -7.86
C GLY A 213 0.89 2.48 -8.73
N GLU A 214 -0.18 1.93 -9.28
CA GLU A 214 -1.23 2.60 -10.09
C GLU A 214 -0.83 3.01 -11.51
N THR A 215 0.17 3.88 -11.70
CA THR A 215 0.43 4.47 -13.03
C THR A 215 1.40 3.67 -13.92
N HIS A 216 1.85 2.51 -13.44
CA HIS A 216 2.68 1.53 -14.15
C HIS A 216 3.98 2.11 -14.75
N SER A 217 4.46 3.22 -14.21
CA SER A 217 5.60 3.99 -14.70
C SER A 217 6.67 4.04 -13.62
N HIS A 218 7.50 3.00 -13.55
CA HIS A 218 8.54 2.89 -12.53
C HIS A 218 9.37 4.18 -12.45
N ARG A 219 9.42 4.78 -11.26
CA ARG A 219 10.19 6.01 -11.00
C ARG A 219 10.67 6.05 -9.57
N ILE A 220 11.75 6.81 -9.35
CA ILE A 220 12.28 7.10 -8.03
C ILE A 220 12.50 8.61 -7.96
N ASP A 221 11.65 9.31 -7.21
CA ASP A 221 11.76 10.76 -7.06
C ASP A 221 12.49 11.07 -5.74
N ARG A 222 13.67 11.67 -5.88
CA ARG A 222 14.52 12.13 -4.77
C ARG A 222 14.82 13.62 -4.99
N PRO A 223 14.19 14.53 -4.25
CA PRO A 223 13.23 14.29 -3.17
C PRO A 223 11.81 13.98 -3.67
N PHE A 224 11.01 13.39 -2.78
CA PHE A 224 9.55 13.42 -2.85
C PHE A 224 9.04 14.87 -2.98
N ARG A 225 7.92 15.08 -3.68
CA ARG A 225 7.25 16.39 -3.77
C ARG A 225 5.88 16.36 -3.13
N ASP A 226 5.54 17.40 -2.36
CA ASP A 226 4.20 17.55 -1.80
C ASP A 226 3.13 17.88 -2.86
N GLY A 227 1.86 17.99 -2.44
CA GLY A 227 0.74 18.25 -3.36
C GLY A 227 0.80 19.62 -4.06
N LEU A 228 1.70 20.51 -3.63
CA LEU A 228 1.95 21.81 -4.26
C LEU A 228 3.22 21.78 -5.13
N GLY A 229 3.90 20.64 -5.23
CA GLY A 229 5.13 20.47 -5.98
C GLY A 229 6.40 20.86 -5.23
N ASN A 230 6.31 21.27 -3.94
CA ASN A 230 7.50 21.63 -3.17
C ASN A 230 8.27 20.37 -2.75
N PRO A 231 9.62 20.40 -2.74
CA PRO A 231 10.41 19.27 -2.30
C PRO A 231 10.25 18.99 -0.80
N VAL A 232 10.35 17.71 -0.43
CA VAL A 232 10.45 17.24 0.96
C VAL A 232 11.75 16.45 1.09
N GLU A 233 12.81 17.13 1.52
CA GLU A 233 14.21 16.67 1.39
C GLU A 233 14.49 15.32 2.04
N ASN A 234 13.83 15.01 3.15
CA ASN A 234 14.00 13.75 3.88
C ASN A 234 13.07 12.63 3.39
N ALA A 235 12.35 12.82 2.30
CA ALA A 235 11.41 11.84 1.76
C ALA A 235 11.78 11.43 0.32
N VAL A 236 11.56 10.16 0.01
CA VAL A 236 11.76 9.58 -1.32
C VAL A 236 10.49 8.88 -1.76
N ARG A 237 10.09 9.08 -3.01
CA ARG A 237 9.00 8.35 -3.64
C ARG A 237 9.56 7.24 -4.53
N VAL A 238 8.92 6.07 -4.50
CA VAL A 238 9.15 4.98 -5.45
C VAL A 238 7.79 4.56 -6.02
N GLU A 239 7.65 4.66 -7.34
CA GLU A 239 6.59 3.96 -8.06
C GLU A 239 7.16 2.63 -8.54
N VAL A 240 6.51 1.52 -8.20
CA VAL A 240 6.94 0.19 -8.63
C VAL A 240 6.55 -0.07 -10.08
N PHE A 241 7.07 -1.16 -10.63
CA PHE A 241 6.71 -1.64 -11.96
C PHE A 241 5.24 -2.07 -12.05
N GLY A 242 4.64 -1.93 -13.23
CA GLY A 242 3.29 -2.36 -13.57
C GLY A 242 3.16 -2.69 -15.06
N SER A 243 2.12 -3.42 -15.45
CA SER A 243 1.94 -3.83 -16.84
C SER A 243 1.97 -2.63 -17.81
N PRO A 244 2.69 -2.69 -18.94
CA PRO A 244 3.28 -3.89 -19.56
C PRO A 244 4.71 -4.22 -19.09
N VAL A 245 5.42 -3.29 -18.45
CA VAL A 245 6.78 -3.52 -17.97
C VAL A 245 6.74 -3.93 -16.50
N VAL A 246 6.61 -5.24 -16.27
CA VAL A 246 6.55 -5.81 -14.93
C VAL A 246 7.94 -6.02 -14.34
N GLY A 247 8.05 -5.99 -13.01
CA GLY A 247 9.31 -6.07 -12.28
C GLY A 247 9.10 -5.90 -10.79
N TRP A 248 10.20 -5.82 -10.05
CA TRP A 248 10.19 -5.51 -8.62
C TRP A 248 11.35 -4.58 -8.28
N VAL A 249 11.33 -3.97 -7.09
CA VAL A 249 12.43 -3.11 -6.63
C VAL A 249 13.00 -3.71 -5.36
N ARG A 250 14.31 -4.02 -5.37
CA ARG A 250 15.01 -4.39 -4.14
C ARG A 250 15.27 -3.11 -3.35
N VAL A 251 14.71 -3.02 -2.15
CA VAL A 251 14.97 -1.94 -1.21
C VAL A 251 15.95 -2.45 -0.16
N MET A 252 17.14 -1.86 -0.12
CA MET A 252 18.12 -2.11 0.93
C MET A 252 17.96 -1.05 2.02
N VAL A 253 17.97 -1.50 3.27
CA VAL A 253 17.87 -0.65 4.46
C VAL A 253 19.18 -0.75 5.23
N ASP A 254 19.91 0.36 5.31
CA ASP A 254 21.17 0.47 6.05
C ASP A 254 21.02 1.49 7.19
N PRO A 255 20.78 1.05 8.43
CA PRO A 255 20.65 1.93 9.59
C PRO A 255 21.90 2.78 9.90
N GLY A 256 23.07 2.43 9.35
CA GLY A 256 24.32 3.18 9.51
C GLY A 256 24.51 4.28 8.45
N ASP A 257 23.71 4.27 7.38
CA ASP A 257 23.78 5.24 6.29
C ASP A 257 22.73 6.33 6.48
N ALA A 258 23.13 7.60 6.33
CA ALA A 258 22.22 8.74 6.45
C ALA A 258 21.09 8.72 5.42
N GLN A 259 21.30 8.11 4.24
CA GLN A 259 20.24 7.94 3.24
C GLN A 259 19.20 6.89 3.64
N LEU A 260 19.57 5.94 4.50
CA LEU A 260 18.82 4.77 4.97
C LEU A 260 18.37 3.79 3.87
N PHE A 261 17.80 4.27 2.77
CA PHE A 261 17.20 3.48 1.69
C PHE A 261 18.03 3.55 0.41
N ARG A 262 18.42 2.37 -0.11
CA ARG A 262 19.00 2.21 -1.46
C ARG A 262 18.08 1.33 -2.31
N PHE A 263 18.05 1.59 -3.61
CA PHE A 263 17.11 0.94 -4.54
C PHE A 263 17.84 0.29 -5.70
N GLU A 264 17.49 -0.95 -5.98
CA GLU A 264 17.92 -1.68 -7.19
C GLU A 264 16.66 -2.15 -7.94
N PRO A 265 16.26 -1.47 -9.03
CA PRO A 265 15.17 -1.92 -9.88
C PRO A 265 15.50 -3.23 -10.58
N GLN A 266 14.55 -4.16 -10.61
CA GLN A 266 14.68 -5.50 -11.16
C GLN A 266 13.53 -5.76 -12.15
N PRO A 267 13.59 -5.19 -13.38
CA PRO A 267 12.61 -5.49 -14.41
C PRO A 267 12.61 -6.98 -14.73
N GLU A 268 11.45 -7.52 -15.09
CA GLU A 268 11.37 -8.84 -15.70
C GLU A 268 11.92 -8.75 -17.14
N PRO A 269 12.73 -9.73 -17.56
CA PRO A 269 13.07 -9.82 -18.96
C PRO A 269 11.78 -10.01 -19.78
N PRO A 270 11.74 -9.53 -21.03
CA PRO A 270 10.63 -9.82 -21.92
C PRO A 270 10.40 -11.33 -21.97
N ALA A 271 9.12 -11.73 -22.04
CA ALA A 271 8.78 -13.12 -22.28
C ALA A 271 9.52 -13.59 -23.53
N ARG A 272 10.24 -14.72 -23.45
CA ARG A 272 10.80 -15.32 -24.66
C ARG A 272 9.62 -15.91 -25.42
N ASP A 273 9.43 -15.45 -26.66
CA ASP A 273 8.50 -16.03 -27.62
C ASP A 273 8.81 -17.51 -27.90
#